data_AF-A0A2V9HFZ2-F1
#
_entry.id   AF-A0A2V9HFZ2-F1
#
_cell.length_a   1.000
_cell.length_b   1.000
_cell.length_c   1.000
_cell.angle_alpha   90.00
_cell.angle_beta   90.00
_cell.angle_gamma   90.00
#
_symmetry.space_group_name_H-M   'P 1'
#
loop_
_entity.id
_entity.type
_entity.pdbx_description
1 polymer ?
#
loop_
_entity_poly.entity_id
_entity_poly.type
_entity_poly.pdbx_seq_one_letter_code
_entity_poly.pdbx_strand_id
1 'polypeptide(L)'
;MQPIPHDLRAIILDYGMVLCRQPSLGEIDRITQIFGVDHPTFWQLYEKHRGAYDKNDIGGKEYWGRFASDTNTYLDDHTLKKLLRWDIEIWGNLEEPLLAWARSLRAAGFQTALLSNLHLRFSAHIRSNSEWFELFD
;
A
#
# COMPACT_ATOMS: atom_id res chain seq x y z
N MET A 1 8.74 28.61 18.62
CA MET A 1 7.71 27.56 18.47
C MET A 1 6.40 28.23 18.14
N GLN A 2 5.71 27.79 17.10
CA GLN A 2 4.33 28.24 16.88
C GLN A 2 3.43 27.62 17.97
N PRO A 3 2.39 28.34 18.45
CA PRO A 3 1.45 27.79 19.41
C PRO A 3 0.75 26.58 18.81
N ILE A 4 0.59 25.52 19.60
CA ILE A 4 -0.17 24.34 19.20
C ILE A 4 -1.62 24.80 19.02
N PRO A 5 -2.24 24.57 17.85
CA PRO A 5 -3.63 24.96 17.65
C PRO A 5 -4.50 24.23 18.68
N HIS A 6 -5.21 24.99 19.52
CA HIS A 6 -6.07 24.43 20.56
C HIS A 6 -7.40 23.88 20.02
N ASP A 7 -7.70 24.13 18.74
CA ASP A 7 -8.94 23.77 18.07
C ASP A 7 -8.77 22.66 17.01
N LEU A 8 -7.80 21.75 17.17
CA LEU A 8 -7.71 20.59 16.29
C LEU A 8 -8.96 19.71 16.46
N ARG A 9 -9.65 19.44 15.35
CA ARG A 9 -10.89 18.64 15.33
C ARG A 9 -10.79 17.35 14.53
N ALA A 10 -9.80 17.27 13.64
CA ALA A 10 -9.68 16.16 12.70
C ALA A 10 -8.21 15.77 12.50
N ILE A 11 -7.99 14.49 12.23
CA ILE A 11 -6.68 13.92 11.89
C ILE A 11 -6.83 13.14 10.59
N ILE A 12 -5.95 13.41 9.62
CA ILE A 12 -5.86 12.67 8.36
C ILE A 12 -4.57 11.86 8.42
N LEU A 13 -4.68 10.55 8.21
CA LEU A 13 -3.54 9.62 8.22
C LEU A 13 -3.28 9.10 6.81
N ASP A 14 -2.01 8.94 6.47
CA ASP A 14 -1.61 8.10 5.34
C ASP A 14 -1.69 6.62 5.72
N TYR A 15 -1.66 5.75 4.71
CA TYR A 15 -1.57 4.30 4.88
C TYR A 15 -0.12 3.80 4.91
N GLY A 16 0.62 4.06 3.83
CA GLY A 16 1.93 3.48 3.58
C GLY A 16 2.95 3.91 4.63
N MET A 17 3.54 2.95 5.35
CA MET A 17 4.52 3.22 6.42
C MET A 17 3.98 4.09 7.57
N VAL A 18 2.64 4.24 7.68
CA VAL A 18 1.96 4.94 8.78
C VAL A 18 0.99 3.99 9.46
N LEU A 19 -0.04 3.52 8.75
CA LEU A 19 -0.99 2.51 9.23
C LEU A 19 -0.58 1.09 8.87
N CYS A 20 0.35 0.94 7.94
CA CYS A 20 0.98 -0.33 7.63
C CYS A 20 2.51 -0.23 7.75
N ARG A 21 3.16 -1.38 7.91
CA ARG A 21 4.60 -1.52 7.90
C ARG A 21 5.13 -1.59 6.48
N GLN A 22 6.41 -1.26 6.33
CA GLN A 22 7.13 -1.62 5.12
C GLN A 22 7.11 -3.14 4.92
N PRO A 23 7.04 -3.64 3.67
CA PRO A 23 7.19 -5.06 3.38
C PRO A 23 8.45 -5.65 4.00
N SER A 24 8.34 -6.87 4.54
CA SER A 24 9.50 -7.61 5.03
C SER A 24 10.37 -8.11 3.88
N LEU A 25 11.64 -8.41 4.19
CA LEU A 25 12.57 -8.96 3.19
C LEU A 25 12.02 -10.23 2.53
N GLY A 26 11.44 -11.15 3.31
CA GLY A 26 10.88 -12.40 2.78
C GLY A 26 9.65 -12.20 1.88
N GLU A 27 8.85 -11.16 2.14
CA GLU A 27 7.71 -10.81 1.28
C GLU A 27 8.13 -10.23 -0.07
N ILE A 28 9.27 -9.54 -0.09
CA ILE A 28 9.88 -9.03 -1.32
C ILE A 28 10.65 -10.16 -2.04
N ASP A 29 11.33 -11.05 -1.32
CA ASP A 29 12.10 -12.18 -1.88
C ASP A 29 11.25 -13.03 -2.84
N ARG A 30 10.01 -13.35 -2.47
CA ARG A 30 9.11 -14.12 -3.34
C ARG A 30 8.76 -13.41 -4.65
N ILE A 31 8.79 -12.07 -4.68
CA ILE A 31 8.51 -11.27 -5.88
C ILE A 31 9.79 -11.14 -6.72
N THR A 32 10.92 -10.82 -6.08
CA THR A 32 12.21 -10.67 -6.77
C THR A 32 12.63 -11.95 -7.47
N GLN A 33 12.35 -13.13 -6.88
CA GLN A 33 12.59 -14.44 -7.49
C GLN A 33 11.85 -14.65 -8.82
N ILE A 34 10.68 -14.06 -9.01
CA ILE A 34 9.95 -14.15 -10.29
C ILE A 34 10.73 -13.43 -11.39
N PHE A 35 11.31 -12.28 -11.06
CA PHE A 35 11.94 -11.39 -12.03
C PHE A 35 13.47 -11.57 -12.12
N GLY A 36 14.06 -12.37 -11.24
CA GLY A 36 15.50 -12.63 -11.21
C GLY A 36 16.35 -11.38 -10.88
N VAL A 37 15.82 -10.47 -10.06
CA VAL A 37 16.49 -9.21 -9.68
C VAL A 37 16.82 -9.18 -8.19
N ASP A 38 17.74 -8.30 -7.78
CA ASP A 38 17.98 -8.02 -6.36
C ASP A 38 16.95 -7.02 -5.79
N HIS A 39 16.97 -6.82 -4.46
CA HIS A 39 16.06 -5.89 -3.79
C HIS A 39 16.21 -4.44 -4.26
N PRO A 40 17.43 -3.86 -4.38
CA PRO A 40 17.60 -2.51 -4.88
C PRO A 40 17.01 -2.31 -6.28
N THR A 41 17.29 -3.23 -7.20
CA THR A 41 16.75 -3.19 -8.57
C THR A 41 15.24 -3.33 -8.57
N PHE A 42 14.70 -4.23 -7.73
CA PHE A 42 13.25 -4.38 -7.59
C PHE A 42 12.58 -3.06 -7.18
N TRP A 43 13.08 -2.39 -6.14
CA TRP A 43 12.46 -1.14 -5.67
C TRP A 43 12.53 -0.03 -6.73
N GLN A 44 13.66 0.10 -7.44
CA GLN A 44 13.78 1.04 -8.54
C GLN A 44 12.75 0.78 -9.65
N LEU A 45 12.57 -0.49 -10.07
CA LEU A 45 11.61 -0.86 -11.10
C LEU A 45 10.16 -0.76 -10.61
N TYR A 46 9.92 -1.08 -9.35
CA TYR A 46 8.62 -0.98 -8.70
C TYR A 46 8.15 0.48 -8.70
N GLU A 47 8.99 1.41 -8.27
CA GLU A 47 8.67 2.85 -8.23
C GLU A 47 8.49 3.47 -9.61
N LYS A 48 9.28 3.05 -10.62
CA LYS A 48 9.31 3.61 -11.99
C LYS A 48 7.93 3.83 -12.62
N HIS A 49 7.00 2.89 -12.40
CA HIS A 49 5.65 2.94 -12.96
C HIS A 49 4.55 3.04 -11.89
N ARG A 50 4.92 3.13 -10.60
CA ARG A 50 3.97 3.07 -9.50
C ARG A 50 3.00 4.23 -9.50
N GLY A 51 3.48 5.45 -9.76
CA GLY A 51 2.62 6.64 -9.76
C GLY A 51 1.45 6.57 -10.75
N ALA A 52 1.65 5.98 -11.94
CA ALA A 52 0.56 5.79 -12.91
C ALA A 52 -0.41 4.68 -12.48
N TYR A 53 0.10 3.63 -11.84
CA TYR A 53 -0.73 2.53 -11.34
C TYR A 53 -1.56 2.93 -10.12
N ASP A 54 -0.97 3.67 -9.18
CA ASP A 54 -1.62 4.20 -7.98
C ASP A 54 -2.73 5.21 -8.32
N LYS A 55 -2.51 6.05 -9.35
CA LYS A 55 -3.54 6.93 -9.93
C LYS A 55 -4.58 6.21 -10.78
N ASN A 56 -4.38 4.91 -11.03
CA ASN A 56 -5.22 4.09 -11.88
C ASN A 56 -5.26 4.56 -13.36
N ASP A 57 -4.21 5.24 -13.82
CA ASP A 57 -3.98 5.56 -15.24
C ASP A 57 -3.65 4.29 -16.04
N ILE A 58 -3.01 3.32 -15.39
CA ILE A 58 -2.74 1.98 -15.93
C ILE A 58 -3.29 0.90 -15.00
N GLY A 59 -3.70 -0.23 -15.56
CA GLY A 59 -4.17 -1.38 -14.79
C GLY A 59 -3.01 -2.26 -14.29
N GLY A 60 -3.29 -3.13 -13.31
CA GLY A 60 -2.27 -4.01 -12.74
C GLY A 60 -1.62 -4.97 -13.75
N LYS A 61 -2.36 -5.41 -14.78
CA LYS A 61 -1.80 -6.21 -15.89
C LYS A 61 -0.72 -5.43 -16.65
N GLU A 62 -0.98 -4.16 -16.93
CA GLU A 62 -0.03 -3.32 -17.64
C GLU A 62 1.17 -2.96 -16.77
N TYR A 63 0.95 -2.61 -15.50
CA TYR A 63 2.01 -2.32 -14.54
C TYR A 63 3.01 -3.49 -14.43
N TRP A 64 2.53 -4.69 -14.14
CA TRP A 64 3.39 -5.87 -14.02
C TRP A 64 3.96 -6.31 -15.38
N GLY A 65 3.24 -6.08 -16.48
CA GLY A 65 3.75 -6.33 -17.84
C GLY A 65 4.93 -5.41 -18.21
N ARG A 66 4.89 -4.14 -17.79
CA ARG A 66 6.02 -3.20 -17.96
C ARG A 66 7.21 -3.62 -17.11
N PHE A 67 6.97 -3.99 -15.85
CA PHE A 67 8.02 -4.55 -14.98
C PHE A 67 8.68 -5.78 -15.64
N ALA A 68 7.88 -6.72 -16.14
CA ALA A 68 8.38 -7.91 -16.81
C ALA A 68 9.17 -7.60 -18.09
N SER A 69 8.76 -6.56 -18.83
CA SER A 69 9.49 -6.09 -20.01
C SER A 69 10.86 -5.50 -19.61
N ASP A 70 10.91 -4.75 -18.51
CA ASP A 70 12.16 -4.17 -17.98
C ASP A 70 13.15 -5.25 -17.49
N THR A 71 12.66 -6.41 -17.05
CA THR A 71 13.48 -7.54 -16.58
C THR A 71 13.60 -8.68 -17.59
N ASN A 72 13.10 -8.50 -18.81
CA ASN A 72 13.04 -9.53 -19.86
C ASN A 72 12.47 -10.88 -19.35
N THR A 73 11.44 -10.80 -18.49
CA THR A 73 10.78 -11.95 -17.85
C THR A 73 9.44 -12.22 -18.53
N TYR A 74 9.05 -13.49 -18.65
CA TYR A 74 7.72 -13.86 -19.12
C TYR A 74 6.73 -13.99 -17.96
N LEU A 75 5.58 -13.32 -18.06
CA LEU A 75 4.47 -13.46 -17.11
C LEU A 75 3.29 -14.15 -17.77
N ASP A 76 3.01 -15.38 -17.33
CA ASP A 76 1.74 -16.04 -17.62
C ASP A 76 0.60 -15.49 -16.72
N ASP A 77 -0.64 -15.83 -17.07
CA ASP A 77 -1.83 -15.37 -16.34
C ASP A 77 -1.83 -15.84 -14.87
N HIS A 78 -1.25 -17.01 -14.59
CA HIS A 78 -1.16 -17.54 -13.23
C HIS A 78 -0.18 -16.71 -12.37
N THR A 79 0.97 -16.35 -12.92
CA THR A 79 1.98 -15.53 -12.26
C THR A 79 1.50 -14.09 -12.09
N LEU A 80 0.83 -13.52 -13.10
CA LEU A 80 0.19 -12.21 -12.97
C LEU A 80 -0.83 -12.20 -11.83
N LYS A 81 -1.71 -13.22 -11.73
CA LYS A 81 -2.67 -13.32 -10.62
C LYS A 81 -1.97 -13.38 -9.25
N LYS A 82 -0.87 -14.13 -9.14
CA LYS A 82 -0.06 -14.16 -7.90
C LYS A 82 0.52 -12.79 -7.57
N LEU A 83 1.14 -12.12 -8.53
CA LEU A 83 1.74 -10.79 -8.35
C LEU A 83 0.71 -9.76 -7.90
N LEU A 84 -0.45 -9.73 -8.55
CA LEU A 84 -1.55 -8.85 -8.16
C LEU A 84 -1.95 -9.08 -6.69
N ARG A 85 -2.09 -10.34 -6.26
CA ARG A 85 -2.42 -10.68 -4.87
C ARG A 85 -1.30 -10.27 -3.92
N TRP A 86 -0.06 -10.64 -4.23
CA TRP A 86 1.11 -10.34 -3.39
C TRP A 86 1.34 -8.84 -3.22
N ASP A 87 1.10 -8.02 -4.25
CA ASP A 87 1.18 -6.56 -4.17
C ASP A 87 0.23 -5.96 -3.13
N ILE A 88 -0.89 -6.62 -2.84
CA ILE A 88 -1.77 -6.25 -1.72
C ILE A 88 -1.20 -6.78 -0.41
N GLU A 89 -0.84 -8.07 -0.38
CA GLU A 89 -0.36 -8.73 0.84
C GLU A 89 0.88 -8.04 1.45
N ILE A 90 1.86 -7.64 0.63
CA ILE A 90 3.11 -7.04 1.13
C ILE A 90 2.87 -5.74 1.92
N TRP A 91 1.79 -5.04 1.61
CA TRP A 91 1.39 -3.81 2.29
C TRP A 91 0.29 -4.04 3.34
N GLY A 92 -0.14 -5.29 3.55
CA GLY A 92 -1.25 -5.62 4.45
C GLY A 92 -0.88 -5.69 5.94
N ASN A 93 0.40 -5.62 6.28
CA ASN A 93 0.87 -5.72 7.65
C ASN A 93 0.63 -4.41 8.41
N LEU A 94 -0.37 -4.37 9.28
CA LEU A 94 -0.78 -3.16 10.00
C LEU A 94 0.22 -2.74 11.09
N GLU A 95 0.32 -1.43 11.33
CA GLU A 95 1.04 -0.86 12.47
C GLU A 95 0.09 -0.70 13.66
N GLU A 96 -0.07 -1.77 14.44
CA GLU A 96 -1.04 -1.84 15.55
C GLU A 96 -1.00 -0.66 16.55
N PRO A 97 0.17 -0.14 16.98
CA PRO A 97 0.24 1.07 17.80
C PRO A 97 -0.43 2.29 17.16
N LEU A 98 -0.27 2.49 15.85
CA LEU A 98 -0.88 3.62 15.13
C LEU A 98 -2.39 3.39 14.93
N LEU A 99 -2.83 2.16 14.70
CA LEU A 99 -4.26 1.83 14.70
C LEU A 99 -4.90 2.02 16.08
N ALA A 100 -4.22 1.62 17.15
CA ALA A 100 -4.69 1.86 18.52
C ALA A 100 -4.77 3.36 18.83
N TRP A 101 -3.83 4.15 18.32
CA TRP A 101 -3.89 5.61 18.42
C TRP A 101 -5.08 6.18 17.64
N ALA A 102 -5.34 5.74 16.41
CA ALA A 102 -6.52 6.14 15.64
C ALA A 102 -7.84 5.82 16.38
N ARG A 103 -7.93 4.64 17.02
CA ARG A 103 -9.05 4.30 17.92
C ARG A 103 -9.20 5.31 19.06
N SER A 104 -8.09 5.68 19.71
CA SER A 104 -8.12 6.64 20.83
C SER A 104 -8.54 8.05 20.38
N LEU A 105 -8.15 8.49 19.18
CA LEU A 105 -8.56 9.77 18.61
C LEU A 105 -10.07 9.83 18.39
N ARG A 106 -10.65 8.78 17.81
CA ARG A 106 -12.12 8.69 17.65
C ARG A 106 -12.84 8.70 18.99
N ALA A 107 -12.37 7.93 19.96
CA ALA A 107 -12.96 7.90 21.30
C ALA A 107 -12.89 9.27 21.99
N ALA A 108 -11.88 10.08 21.69
CA ALA A 108 -11.75 11.46 22.15
C ALA A 108 -12.57 12.49 21.36
N GLY A 109 -13.32 12.07 20.33
CA GLY A 109 -14.21 12.93 19.54
C GLY A 109 -13.54 13.61 18.34
N PHE A 110 -12.35 13.17 17.92
CA PHE A 110 -11.74 13.64 16.67
C PHE A 110 -12.40 12.94 15.47
N GLN A 111 -12.57 13.69 14.38
CA GLN A 111 -12.81 13.10 13.07
C GLN A 111 -11.52 12.49 12.54
N THR A 112 -11.63 11.36 11.86
CA THR A 112 -10.47 10.62 11.35
C THR A 112 -10.67 10.31 9.88
N ALA A 113 -9.68 10.58 9.04
CA ALA A 113 -9.74 10.26 7.61
C ALA A 113 -8.47 9.53 7.15
N LEU A 114 -8.63 8.66 6.15
CA LEU A 114 -7.53 8.02 5.44
C LEU A 114 -7.30 8.71 4.10
N LEU A 115 -6.09 9.22 3.88
CA LEU A 115 -5.68 9.78 2.60
C LEU A 115 -4.42 9.05 2.12
N SER A 116 -4.56 8.22 1.09
CA SER A 116 -3.43 7.45 0.58
C SER A 116 -3.51 7.22 -0.93
N ASN A 117 -2.35 7.04 -1.55
CA ASN A 117 -2.19 6.71 -2.97
C ASN A 117 -2.43 5.22 -3.25
N LEU A 118 -3.37 4.59 -2.55
CA LEU A 118 -3.68 3.16 -2.72
C LEU A 118 -4.35 2.92 -4.08
N HIS A 119 -3.70 2.14 -4.95
CA HIS A 119 -4.30 1.76 -6.22
C HIS A 119 -5.69 1.11 -6.03
N LEU A 120 -6.55 1.24 -7.04
CA LEU A 120 -7.98 0.89 -6.95
C LEU A 120 -8.26 -0.51 -6.38
N ARG A 121 -7.49 -1.51 -6.82
CA ARG A 121 -7.60 -2.90 -6.31
C ARG A 121 -7.36 -3.03 -4.80
N PHE A 122 -6.40 -2.30 -4.24
CA PHE A 122 -6.08 -2.39 -2.83
C PHE A 122 -7.10 -1.60 -2.01
N SER A 123 -7.48 -0.42 -2.49
CA SER A 123 -8.59 0.35 -1.92
C SER A 123 -9.89 -0.47 -1.83
N ALA A 124 -10.23 -1.23 -2.87
CA ALA A 124 -11.39 -2.13 -2.84
C ALA A 124 -11.21 -3.28 -1.83
N HIS A 125 -10.00 -3.85 -1.76
CA HIS A 125 -9.70 -4.92 -0.81
C HIS A 125 -9.88 -4.47 0.64
N ILE A 126 -9.34 -3.32 1.03
CA ILE A 126 -9.49 -2.78 2.40
C ILE A 126 -10.97 -2.55 2.70
N ARG A 127 -11.71 -1.85 1.82
CA ARG A 127 -13.14 -1.55 2.03
C ARG A 127 -14.02 -2.79 2.23
N SER A 128 -13.65 -3.92 1.62
CA SER A 128 -14.45 -5.15 1.70
C SER A 128 -13.97 -6.15 2.76
N ASN A 129 -12.74 -6.03 3.27
CA ASN A 129 -12.11 -7.10 4.07
C ASN A 129 -11.46 -6.60 5.37
N SER A 130 -11.64 -5.34 5.74
CA SER A 130 -10.94 -4.74 6.89
C SER A 130 -11.87 -3.99 7.82
N GLU A 131 -12.22 -4.60 8.96
CA GLU A 131 -13.02 -3.98 10.02
C GLU A 131 -12.37 -2.70 10.55
N TRP A 132 -11.03 -2.63 10.58
CA TRP A 132 -10.32 -1.43 11.03
C TRP A 132 -10.60 -0.19 10.16
N PHE A 133 -11.09 -0.36 8.93
CA PHE A 133 -11.45 0.76 8.06
C PHE A 133 -12.63 1.58 8.63
N GLU A 134 -13.46 0.99 9.51
CA GLU A 134 -14.53 1.69 10.23
C GLU A 134 -14.01 2.78 11.20
N LEU A 135 -12.68 2.82 11.42
CA LEU A 135 -12.01 3.88 12.16
C LEU A 135 -11.82 5.17 11.35
N PHE A 136 -12.34 5.25 10.13
CA PHE A 136 -12.20 6.43 9.27
C PHE A 136 -13.56 6.83 8.72
N ASP A 137 -13.83 8.13 8.71
CA ASP A 137 -15.06 8.76 8.23
C ASP A 137 -15.08 8.90 6.69
#